data_AF-A0AAV6QY31-F1
#
_entry.id   AF-A0AAV6QY31-F1
#
_cell.length_a   1.000
_cell.length_b   1.000
_cell.length_c   1.000
_cell.angle_alpha   90.00
_cell.angle_beta   90.00
_cell.angle_gamma   90.00
#
_symmetry.space_group_name_H-M   'P 1'
#
loop_
_entity.id
_entity.type
_entity.pdbx_description
1 polymer ?
#
loop_
_entity_poly.entity_id
_entity_poly.type
_entity_poly.pdbx_seq_one_letter_code
_entity_poly.pdbx_strand_id
1 'polypeptide(L)' 'MSRNVKIALIFGGFVTAVAAAFYPIFYYPLTHKEEYREVQKKNRAGINQADVQPVGVQIWSDPFKPGSK' A
#
# COMPACT_ATOMS: atom_id res chain seq x y z
N MET A 1 -26.59 -10.66 -28.97
CA MET A 1 -25.33 -11.03 -28.27
C MET A 1 -25.55 -12.33 -27.52
N SER A 2 -24.67 -13.33 -27.68
CA SER A 2 -24.83 -14.64 -27.05
C SER A 2 -24.71 -14.55 -25.52
N ARG A 3 -25.32 -15.49 -24.80
CA ARG A 3 -25.29 -15.55 -23.32
C ARG A 3 -23.86 -15.55 -22.78
N ASN A 4 -22.95 -16.28 -23.44
CA ASN A 4 -21.56 -16.39 -23.01
C ASN A 4 -20.81 -15.07 -23.16
N VAL A 5 -21.09 -14.29 -24.21
CA VAL A 5 -20.47 -12.97 -24.40
C VAL A 5 -20.94 -11.99 -23.33
N LYS A 6 -22.22 -12.01 -22.95
CA LYS A 6 -22.72 -11.17 -21.84
C LYS A 6 -22.03 -11.49 -20.51
N ILE A 7 -21.86 -12.78 -20.20
CA ILE A 7 -21.18 -13.23 -18.98
C ILE A 7 -19.71 -12.78 -18.99
N ALA A 8 -19.01 -12.96 -20.12
CA ALA A 8 -17.63 -12.53 -20.27
C ALA A 8 -17.45 -11.02 -20.05
N LEU A 9 -18.37 -10.20 -20.57
CA LEU A 9 -18.32 -8.76 -20.38
C LEU A 9 -18.59 -8.34 -18.93
N ILE A 10 -19.58 -8.94 -18.26
CA ILE A 10 -19.87 -8.63 -16.86
C ILE A 10 -18.69 -9.02 -15.97
N PHE A 11 -18.19 -10.25 -16.12
CA PHE A 11 -17.09 -10.74 -15.31
C PHE A 11 -15.78 -10.01 -15.60
N GLY A 12 -15.45 -9.80 -16.88
CA GLY A 12 -14.27 -9.04 -17.28
C GLY A 12 -14.33 -7.59 -16.79
N GLY A 13 -15.49 -6.94 -16.88
CA GLY A 13 -15.71 -5.60 -16.35
C GLY A 13 -15.54 -5.54 -14.84
N PHE A 14 -16.08 -6.52 -14.11
CA PHE A 14 -15.90 -6.61 -12.66
C PHE A 14 -14.43 -6.78 -12.27
N VAL A 15 -13.70 -7.74 -12.88
CA VAL A 15 -12.27 -7.94 -12.60
C VAL A 15 -11.45 -6.69 -12.93
N THR A 16 -11.78 -6.01 -14.02
CA THR A 16 -11.13 -4.74 -14.41
C THR A 16 -11.37 -3.66 -13.36
N ALA A 17 -12.60 -3.52 -12.87
CA ALA A 17 -12.94 -2.56 -11.82
C ALA A 17 -12.19 -2.85 -10.51
N VAL A 18 -12.11 -4.13 -10.12
CA VAL A 18 -11.34 -4.57 -8.93
C VAL A 18 -9.87 -4.24 -9.08
N ALA A 19 -9.25 -4.55 -10.23
CA ALA A 19 -7.86 -4.24 -10.49
C ALA A 19 -7.59 -2.73 -10.48
N ALA A 20 -8.48 -1.93 -11.08
CA ALA A 20 -8.38 -0.48 -11.07
C ALA A 20 -8.46 0.10 -9.64
N ALA A 21 -9.37 -0.40 -8.81
CA ALA A 21 -9.49 0.00 -7.41
C ALA A 21 -8.24 -0.34 -6.59
N PHE A 22 -7.57 -1.45 -6.91
CA PHE A 22 -6.35 -1.88 -6.23
C PHE A 22 -5.06 -1.20 -6.72
N TYR A 23 -5.08 -0.56 -7.89
CA TYR A 23 -3.92 0.15 -8.42
C TYR A 23 -3.30 1.16 -7.42
N PRO A 24 -4.07 2.11 -6.83
CA PRO A 24 -3.50 3.06 -5.87
C PRO A 24 -3.09 2.43 -4.53
N ILE A 25 -3.54 1.22 -4.20
CA ILE A 25 -3.26 0.56 -2.92
C ILE A 25 -1.96 -0.25 -2.99
N PHE A 26 -1.77 -1.01 -4.07
CA PHE A 26 -0.60 -1.87 -4.22
C PHE A 26 0.46 -1.28 -5.14
N TYR A 27 0.08 -0.91 -6.36
CA TYR A 27 1.07 -0.61 -7.40
C TYR A 27 1.64 0.79 -7.27
N TYR A 28 0.80 1.78 -7.01
CA TYR A 28 1.27 3.16 -6.89
C TYR A 28 2.31 3.34 -5.76
N PRO A 29 2.07 2.88 -4.51
CA PRO A 29 3.04 3.05 -3.43
C PRO A 29 4.34 2.29 -3.66
N LEU A 30 4.28 1.14 -4.34
CA LEU A 30 5.46 0.33 -4.65
C LEU A 30 6.31 0.93 -5.79
N THR A 31 5.70 1.70 -6.70
CA THR A 31 6.41 2.38 -7.79
C THR A 31 6.87 3.79 -7.42
N HIS A 32 6.28 4.42 -6.41
CA HIS A 32 6.58 5.79 -5.97
C HIS A 32 7.24 5.82 -4.57
N LYS A 33 8.15 4.86 -4.29
CA LYS A 33 8.72 4.67 -2.95
C LYS A 33 9.36 5.93 -2.35
N GLU A 34 10.03 6.74 -3.15
CA GLU A 34 10.71 7.95 -2.68
C GLU A 34 9.72 9.03 -2.20
N GLU A 35 8.59 9.19 -2.89
CA GLU A 35 7.52 10.11 -2.45
C GLU A 35 6.99 9.69 -1.08
N TYR A 36 6.66 8.40 -0.92
CA TYR A 36 6.17 7.86 0.34
C TYR A 36 7.23 7.89 1.45
N ARG A 37 8.52 7.74 1.12
CA ARG A 37 9.63 7.92 2.05
C ARG A 37 9.69 9.35 2.58
N GLU A 38 9.58 10.34 1.69
CA GLU A 38 9.58 11.76 2.09
C GLU A 38 8.35 12.13 2.92
N VAL A 39 7.16 11.66 2.54
CA VAL A 39 5.95 11.82 3.34
C VAL A 39 6.12 11.19 4.73
N GLN A 40 6.67 9.97 4.80
CA GLN A 40 6.91 9.32 6.08
C GLN A 40 7.93 10.08 6.94
N LYS A 41 9.03 10.56 6.36
CA LYS A 41 10.05 11.35 7.06
C LYS A 41 9.46 12.60 7.70
N LYS A 42 8.58 13.31 6.97
CA LYS A 42 7.86 14.48 7.49
C LYS A 42 6.91 14.10 8.62
N ASN A 43 6.12 13.04 8.45
CA ASN A 43 5.14 12.60 9.45
C ASN A 43 5.77 12.00 10.72
N ARG A 44 7.01 11.53 10.64
CA ARG A 44 7.77 10.96 11.78
C ARG A 44 8.79 11.94 12.39
N ALA A 45 8.86 13.18 11.90
CA ALA A 45 9.80 14.15 12.43
C ALA A 45 9.52 14.43 13.92
N GLY A 46 10.54 14.24 14.76
CA GLY A 46 10.45 14.49 16.21
C GLY A 46 9.69 13.41 17.01
N ILE A 47 9.27 12.31 16.38
CA ILE A 47 8.58 11.21 17.08
C ILE A 47 9.58 10.12 17.45
N ASN A 48 9.74 9.87 18.76
CA ASN A 48 10.36 8.65 19.25
C ASN A 48 9.29 7.54 19.31
N GLN A 49 9.42 6.54 18.43
CA GLN A 49 8.42 5.48 18.27
C GLN A 49 8.23 4.62 19.52
N ALA A 50 9.27 4.50 20.35
CA ALA A 50 9.18 3.77 21.61
C ALA A 50 8.22 4.45 22.60
N ASP A 51 8.07 5.77 22.52
CA ASP A 51 7.27 6.55 23.47
C ASP A 51 5.78 6.57 23.08
N VAL A 52 5.47 6.34 21.80
CA VAL A 52 4.09 6.30 21.28
C VAL A 52 3.49 4.91 21.39
N GLN A 53 4.32 3.86 21.35
CA GLN A 53 3.83 2.49 21.30
C GLN A 53 3.42 1.97 22.68
N PRO A 54 2.41 1.08 22.74
CA PRO A 54 2.01 0.44 23.98
C PRO A 54 3.16 -0.35 24.60
N VAL A 55 3.20 -0.42 25.92
CA VAL A 55 4.22 -1.20 26.64
C VAL A 55 4.00 -2.70 26.35
N GLY A 56 5.09 -3.43 26.09
CA GLY A 56 5.07 -4.89 25.90
C GLY A 56 4.84 -5.35 24.45
N VAL A 57 4.76 -4.44 23.47
CA VAL A 57 4.77 -4.79 22.05
C VAL A 57 6.10 -4.42 21.37
N GLN A 58 6.41 -5.11 20.28
CA GLN A 58 7.59 -4.81 19.48
C GLN A 58 7.45 -3.43 18.84
N ILE A 59 8.51 -2.62 18.93
CA ILE A 59 8.58 -1.31 18.27
C ILE A 59 8.40 -1.50 16.75
N TRP A 60 7.41 -0.82 16.17
CA TRP A 60 7.16 -0.77 14.74
C TRP A 60 8.42 -0.51 13.92
N SER A 61 8.70 -1.39 12.96
CA SER A 61 9.80 -1.22 12.03
C SER A 61 9.55 -0.06 11.07
N ASP A 62 10.61 0.67 10.74
CA ASP A 62 10.60 1.62 9.63
C ASP A 62 10.76 0.83 8.30
N PRO A 63 9.75 0.86 7.41
CA PRO A 63 9.78 0.12 6.14
C PRO A 63 10.82 0.65 5.14
N PHE A 64 11.37 1.85 5.35
CA PHE A 64 12.43 2.44 4.53
C PHE A 64 13.81 2.37 5.17
N LYS A 65 13.92 1.84 6.39
CA LYS A 65 15.22 1.63 7.05
C LYS A 65 16.07 0.70 6.17
N PRO A 66 17.32 1.09 5.82
CA PRO A 66 18.22 0.19 5.10
C PRO A 66 18.38 -1.10 5.89
N GLY A 67 18.17 -2.25 5.24
CA GLY A 67 18.49 -3.54 5.85
C GLY A 67 19.96 -3.57 6.23
N SER A 68 20.29 -4.13 7.39
CA SER A 68 21.66 -4.50 7.71
C SER A 68 22.12 -5.48 6.64
N LYS A 69 23.07 -5.07 5.79
CA LYS A 69 23.80 -6.00 4.94
C LYS A 69 24.65 -6.93 5.81
#